data_AF-A0A5J4R503-F1
#
_entry.id   AF-A0A5J4R503-F1
#
_cell.length_a   1.000
_cell.length_b   1.000
_cell.length_c   1.000
_cell.angle_alpha   90.00
_cell.angle_beta   90.00
_cell.angle_gamma   90.00
#
_symmetry.space_group_name_H-M   'P 1'
#
loop_
_entity.id
_entity.type
_entity.pdbx_description
1 polymer ?
#
loop_
_entity_poly.entity_id
_entity_poly.type
_entity_poly.pdbx_seq_one_letter_code
_entity_poly.pdbx_strand_id
1 'polypeptide(L)'
;MSGMRVGVGASKLIVEYSVMDWIADFWNHHEGYPICYQFWFIRDLMIVVLCTPLIFGVIKYLRLYGIIILGILWYFGLWFSIPGFSITAFFFFSLGAWFSINKCNFVQDSNHRYYYLFILLYPVLALTDLFTKGVEWNTYIHPAGILAGIICITSLAAHFLNRGYLHINKFLPRASFFVFAFHAMPLSLIIKYGFKLFQPQNDTSVLLLYFLCPVVTIAIGLLLYFSLMKYFPRFTNIITGGRKVIRNI
;
A
#
# COMPACT_ATOMS: atom_id res chain seq x y z
N MET A 1 26.26 17.77 16.81
CA MET A 1 26.73 17.08 18.04
C MET A 1 26.06 15.71 18.09
N SER A 2 26.91 14.69 18.13
CA SER A 2 26.60 13.27 18.08
C SER A 2 25.67 12.82 19.22
N GLY A 3 24.56 12.18 18.85
CA GLY A 3 23.77 11.31 19.72
C GLY A 3 23.95 9.88 19.24
N MET A 4 25.10 9.29 19.58
CA MET A 4 25.45 7.91 19.31
C MET A 4 24.48 6.98 20.06
N ARG A 5 23.75 6.13 19.35
CA ARG A 5 23.39 4.80 19.85
C ARG A 5 23.95 3.75 18.91
N VAL A 6 24.97 3.08 19.45
CA VAL A 6 25.59 1.84 19.01
C VAL A 6 24.53 0.74 18.94
N GLY A 7 24.59 -0.11 17.91
CA GLY A 7 23.78 -1.31 17.86
C GLY A 7 23.90 -2.15 16.58
N VAL A 8 25.13 -2.48 16.15
CA VAL A 8 25.33 -3.73 15.40
C VAL A 8 25.15 -4.87 16.41
N GLY A 9 24.14 -5.73 16.24
CA GLY A 9 24.23 -7.13 16.69
C GLY A 9 23.52 -7.62 17.96
N ALA A 10 22.63 -6.87 18.61
CA ALA A 10 21.72 -7.46 19.60
C ALA A 10 20.40 -6.69 19.69
N SER A 11 19.34 -7.22 19.07
CA SER A 11 17.99 -6.80 19.43
C SER A 11 17.76 -7.15 20.89
N LYS A 12 17.33 -6.16 21.67
CA LYS A 12 16.91 -6.36 23.07
C LYS A 12 15.92 -7.52 23.12
N LEU A 13 16.01 -8.39 24.12
CA LEU A 13 15.03 -9.47 24.25
C LEU A 13 13.66 -8.85 24.57
N ILE A 14 12.58 -9.41 24.02
CA ILE A 14 11.21 -8.91 24.24
C ILE A 14 10.88 -8.83 25.73
N VAL A 15 11.41 -9.76 26.54
CA VAL A 15 11.22 -9.78 28.00
C VAL A 15 11.85 -8.58 28.72
N GLU A 16 12.81 -7.90 28.08
CA GLU A 16 13.47 -6.72 28.62
C GLU A 16 12.79 -5.42 28.14
N TYR A 17 11.80 -5.48 27.25
CA TYR A 17 11.19 -4.29 26.65
C TYR A 17 10.51 -3.40 27.68
N SER A 18 10.87 -2.12 27.65
CA SER A 18 10.13 -1.06 28.30
C SER A 18 8.91 -0.65 27.44
N VAL A 19 7.98 0.10 28.03
CA VAL A 19 6.86 0.69 27.28
C VAL A 19 7.34 1.56 26.11
N MET A 20 8.47 2.26 26.28
CA MET A 20 9.04 3.08 25.22
C MET A 20 9.61 2.25 24.07
N ASP A 21 10.14 1.06 24.36
CA ASP A 21 10.59 0.12 23.33
C ASP A 21 9.39 -0.38 22.50
N TRP A 22 8.26 -0.70 23.14
CA TRP A 22 7.03 -1.07 22.44
C TRP A 22 6.47 0.07 21.57
N ILE A 23 6.48 1.30 22.07
CA ILE A 23 6.05 2.47 21.29
C ILE A 23 7.01 2.72 20.12
N ALA A 24 8.31 2.60 20.34
CA ALA A 24 9.32 2.72 19.29
C ALA A 24 9.14 1.63 18.23
N ASP A 25 8.83 0.40 18.61
CA ASP A 25 8.58 -0.69 17.67
C ASP A 25 7.36 -0.44 16.80
N PHE A 26 6.32 0.16 17.36
CA PHE A 26 5.14 0.56 16.59
C PHE A 26 5.42 1.75 15.67
N TRP A 27 6.26 2.70 16.11
CA TRP A 27 6.42 3.99 15.43
C TRP A 27 7.63 4.05 14.48
N ASN A 28 8.80 3.62 14.94
CA ASN A 28 10.11 3.76 14.30
C ASN A 28 11.08 2.70 14.84
N HIS A 29 10.90 1.43 14.43
CA HIS A 29 11.75 0.31 14.83
C HIS A 29 13.07 0.28 14.07
N HIS A 30 13.00 0.16 12.75
CA HIS A 30 14.16 0.00 11.87
C HIS A 30 14.01 0.93 10.67
N GLU A 31 14.99 1.82 10.46
CA GLU A 31 15.02 2.75 9.32
C GLU A 31 13.73 3.58 9.13
N GLY A 32 13.05 3.96 10.21
CA GLY A 32 11.79 4.70 10.09
C GLY A 32 10.55 3.84 9.89
N TYR A 33 10.64 2.51 9.92
CA TYR A 33 9.50 1.60 9.73
C TYR A 33 9.01 0.98 11.06
N PRO A 34 7.70 0.69 11.20
CA PRO A 34 7.21 -0.16 12.27
C PRO A 34 7.79 -1.58 12.18
N ILE A 35 7.77 -2.32 13.30
CA ILE A 35 8.21 -3.72 13.38
C ILE A 35 7.56 -4.60 12.29
N CYS A 36 6.28 -4.35 11.99
CA CYS A 36 5.62 -4.85 10.79
C CYS A 36 5.70 -3.77 9.71
N TYR A 37 6.71 -3.87 8.84
CA TYR A 37 7.07 -2.81 7.90
C TYR A 37 5.87 -2.28 7.10
N GLN A 38 4.96 -3.14 6.65
CA GLN A 38 3.79 -2.78 5.84
C GLN A 38 2.85 -1.77 6.52
N PHE A 39 2.91 -1.65 7.85
CA PHE A 39 2.10 -0.69 8.60
C PHE A 39 2.63 0.75 8.56
N TRP A 40 3.78 1.01 7.94
CA TRP A 40 4.27 2.38 7.74
C TRP A 40 3.20 3.29 7.13
N PHE A 41 2.46 2.74 6.15
CA PHE A 41 1.39 3.45 5.46
C PHE A 41 0.21 3.79 6.39
N ILE A 42 -0.18 2.85 7.26
CA ILE A 42 -1.27 3.06 8.22
C ILE A 42 -0.87 4.09 9.29
N ARG A 43 0.36 4.01 9.80
CA ARG A 43 0.91 5.00 10.74
C ARG A 43 0.87 6.39 10.13
N ASP A 44 1.34 6.55 8.90
CA ASP A 44 1.34 7.85 8.23
C ASP A 44 -0.09 8.35 7.98
N LEU A 45 -1.02 7.47 7.62
CA LEU A 45 -2.43 7.81 7.51
C LEU A 45 -3.05 8.28 8.83
N MET A 46 -2.65 7.73 9.99
CA MET A 46 -3.13 8.22 11.30
C MET A 46 -2.78 9.70 11.50
N ILE A 47 -1.56 10.10 11.15
CA ILE A 47 -1.14 11.51 11.20
C ILE A 47 -1.93 12.35 10.20
N VAL A 48 -2.06 11.90 8.95
CA VAL A 48 -2.82 12.61 7.92
C VAL A 48 -4.29 12.83 8.32
N VAL A 49 -4.90 11.85 9.01
CA VAL A 49 -6.26 11.98 9.55
C VAL A 49 -6.34 13.11 10.59
N LEU A 50 -5.37 13.23 11.49
CA LEU A 50 -5.30 14.36 12.43
C LEU A 50 -5.13 15.70 11.71
N CYS A 51 -4.43 15.70 10.58
CA CYS A 51 -4.25 16.88 9.72
C CYS A 51 -5.46 17.17 8.80
N THR A 52 -6.54 16.39 8.84
CA THR A 52 -7.70 16.58 7.94
C THR A 52 -8.33 17.98 7.98
N PRO A 53 -8.39 18.72 9.11
CA PRO A 53 -8.89 20.09 9.09
C PRO A 53 -8.04 21.02 8.22
N LEU A 54 -6.71 20.84 8.23
CA LEU A 54 -5.78 21.59 7.39
C LEU A 54 -5.93 21.19 5.92
N ILE A 55 -6.02 19.89 5.64
CA ILE A 55 -6.23 19.36 4.28
C ILE A 55 -7.54 19.90 3.70
N PHE A 56 -8.60 19.93 4.50
CA PHE A 56 -9.87 20.52 4.09
C PHE A 56 -9.73 22.01 3.77
N GLY A 57 -8.99 22.77 4.59
CA GLY A 57 -8.63 24.16 4.30
C GLY A 57 -7.92 24.30 2.95
N VAL A 58 -6.88 23.50 2.70
CA VAL A 58 -6.14 23.48 1.43
C VAL A 58 -7.09 23.22 0.25
N ILE A 59 -7.95 22.20 0.32
CA ILE A 59 -8.90 21.89 -0.77
C ILE A 59 -9.92 23.03 -0.95
N LYS A 60 -10.42 23.61 0.14
CA LYS A 60 -11.42 24.68 0.08
C LYS A 60 -10.86 25.97 -0.55
N TYR A 61 -9.66 26.38 -0.16
CA TYR A 61 -9.08 27.67 -0.55
C TYR A 61 -8.17 27.57 -1.77
N LEU A 62 -7.30 26.56 -1.85
CA LEU A 62 -6.35 26.37 -2.95
C LEU A 62 -6.88 25.43 -4.05
N ARG A 63 -8.01 24.74 -3.81
CA ARG A 63 -8.65 23.85 -4.79
C ARG A 63 -7.64 22.83 -5.37
N LEU A 64 -7.64 22.65 -6.69
CA LEU A 64 -6.74 21.73 -7.38
C LEU A 64 -5.27 22.18 -7.30
N TYR A 65 -4.98 23.48 -7.17
CA TYR A 65 -3.61 23.99 -7.09
C TYR A 65 -2.87 23.46 -5.87
N GLY A 66 -3.55 23.36 -4.71
CA GLY A 66 -2.97 22.76 -3.51
C GLY A 66 -2.58 21.29 -3.71
N ILE A 67 -3.41 20.53 -4.44
CA ILE A 67 -3.14 19.13 -4.76
C ILE A 67 -2.00 19.00 -5.77
N ILE A 68 -1.92 19.90 -6.76
CA ILE A 68 -0.83 19.94 -7.74
C ILE A 68 0.50 20.22 -7.03
N ILE A 69 0.54 21.17 -6.07
CA ILE A 69 1.75 21.45 -5.28
C ILE A 69 2.19 20.20 -4.53
N LEU A 70 1.29 19.51 -3.83
CA LEU A 70 1.61 18.24 -3.14
C LEU A 70 2.10 17.17 -4.13
N GLY A 71 1.52 17.12 -5.33
CA GLY A 71 1.94 16.19 -6.39
C GLY A 71 3.33 16.49 -6.92
N ILE A 72 3.70 17.76 -7.10
CA ILE A 72 5.05 18.17 -7.50
C ILE A 72 6.05 17.79 -6.40
N LEU A 73 5.75 18.10 -5.14
CA LEU A 73 6.61 17.74 -4.02
C LEU A 73 6.79 16.22 -3.91
N TRP A 74 5.72 15.44 -4.12
CA TRP A 74 5.78 13.99 -4.17
C TRP A 74 6.64 13.48 -5.34
N TYR A 75 6.42 14.01 -6.55
CA TYR A 75 7.08 13.55 -7.76
C TYR A 75 8.59 13.77 -7.73
N PHE A 76 9.04 14.92 -7.19
CA PHE A 76 10.45 15.26 -7.07
C PHE A 76 11.08 14.81 -5.74
N GLY A 77 10.34 14.13 -4.87
CA GLY A 77 10.84 13.69 -3.57
C GLY A 77 11.20 14.84 -2.62
N LEU A 78 10.59 16.02 -2.78
CA LEU A 78 10.88 17.22 -2.01
C LEU A 78 10.07 17.22 -0.70
N TRP A 79 10.53 16.48 0.30
CA TRP A 79 9.84 16.39 1.59
C TRP A 79 10.76 16.04 2.77
N PHE A 80 10.23 16.18 3.98
CA PHE A 80 10.92 15.80 5.21
C PHE A 80 10.98 14.28 5.37
N SER A 81 12.12 13.75 5.82
CA SER A 81 12.27 12.33 6.15
C SER A 81 11.94 12.09 7.63
N ILE A 82 10.65 12.19 7.97
CA ILE A 82 10.15 12.01 9.35
C ILE A 82 9.09 10.90 9.37
N PRO A 83 9.27 9.83 10.18
CA PRO A 83 8.25 8.79 10.34
C PRO A 83 6.89 9.37 10.75
N GLY A 84 5.83 9.01 10.03
CA GLY A 84 4.48 9.58 10.22
C GLY A 84 4.14 10.73 9.27
N PHE A 85 5.14 11.41 8.70
CA PHE A 85 4.96 12.59 7.84
C PHE A 85 5.43 12.32 6.41
N SER A 86 4.83 11.32 5.73
CA SER A 86 5.17 11.01 4.34
C SER A 86 4.39 11.86 3.33
N ILE A 87 5.08 12.48 2.38
CA ILE A 87 4.45 13.19 1.25
C ILE A 87 3.54 12.27 0.43
N THR A 88 3.86 10.98 0.34
CA THR A 88 3.02 9.99 -0.34
C THR A 88 1.64 9.91 0.33
N ALA A 89 1.60 9.84 1.66
CA ALA A 89 0.34 9.80 2.39
C ALA A 89 -0.44 11.12 2.24
N PHE A 90 0.22 12.27 2.40
CA PHE A 90 -0.41 13.58 2.26
C PHE A 90 -0.97 13.82 0.85
N PHE A 91 -0.19 13.53 -0.19
CA PHE A 91 -0.60 13.73 -1.59
C PHE A 91 -1.78 12.83 -1.96
N PHE A 92 -1.66 11.51 -1.84
CA PHE A 92 -2.70 10.59 -2.30
C PHE A 92 -3.98 10.67 -1.46
N PHE A 93 -3.86 10.91 -0.15
CA PHE A 93 -5.03 11.17 0.69
C PHE A 93 -5.75 12.45 0.28
N SER A 94 -5.01 13.54 0.06
CA SER A 94 -5.60 14.83 -0.34
C SER A 94 -6.22 14.76 -1.74
N LEU A 95 -5.59 14.04 -2.67
CA LEU A 95 -6.14 13.77 -4.00
C LEU A 95 -7.46 12.99 -3.90
N GLY A 96 -7.51 11.93 -3.09
CA GLY A 96 -8.73 11.19 -2.82
C GLY A 96 -9.82 12.03 -2.14
N ALA A 97 -9.44 12.87 -1.19
CA ALA A 97 -10.35 13.80 -0.52
C ALA A 97 -10.93 14.83 -1.51
N TRP A 98 -10.11 15.36 -2.41
CA TRP A 98 -10.55 16.27 -3.46
C TRP A 98 -11.58 15.59 -4.38
N PHE A 99 -11.33 14.37 -4.85
CA PHE A 99 -12.31 13.62 -5.66
C PHE A 99 -13.62 13.38 -4.89
N SER A 100 -13.55 13.00 -3.61
CA SER A 100 -14.72 12.74 -2.76
C SER A 100 -15.59 13.98 -2.51
N ILE A 101 -14.95 15.15 -2.30
CA ILE A 101 -15.63 16.43 -2.09
C ILE A 101 -16.29 16.91 -3.38
N ASN A 102 -15.59 16.82 -4.51
CA ASN A 102 -16.09 17.25 -5.82
C ASN A 102 -17.02 16.22 -6.50
N LYS A 103 -17.25 15.07 -5.88
CA LYS A 103 -18.14 13.99 -6.38
C LYS A 103 -17.73 13.45 -7.77
N CYS A 104 -16.47 13.56 -8.12
CA CYS A 104 -15.93 12.97 -9.34
C CYS A 104 -15.79 11.46 -9.15
N ASN A 105 -16.15 10.70 -10.18
CA ASN A 105 -16.01 9.26 -10.16
C ASN A 105 -14.79 8.88 -11.00
N PHE A 106 -13.66 8.61 -10.34
CA PHE A 106 -12.40 8.27 -11.00
C PHE A 106 -12.52 7.13 -12.04
N VAL A 107 -13.42 6.18 -11.81
CA VAL A 107 -13.64 5.01 -12.69
C VAL A 107 -14.52 5.37 -13.89
N GLN A 108 -15.51 6.24 -13.71
CA GLN A 108 -16.39 6.69 -14.81
C GLN A 108 -15.77 7.83 -15.63
N ASP A 109 -15.07 8.76 -14.97
CA ASP A 109 -14.49 9.97 -15.59
C ASP A 109 -13.19 9.66 -16.36
N SER A 110 -12.47 8.59 -16.00
CA SER A 110 -11.31 8.12 -16.77
C SER A 110 -11.70 7.40 -18.06
N ASN A 111 -12.98 7.06 -18.22
CA ASN A 111 -13.48 6.26 -19.31
C ASN A 111 -13.88 7.17 -20.50
N HIS A 112 -13.01 7.27 -21.50
CA HIS A 112 -13.36 7.10 -22.93
C HIS A 112 -12.30 7.67 -23.89
N ARG A 113 -11.64 8.79 -23.56
CA ARG A 113 -10.80 9.49 -24.56
C ARG A 113 -9.31 9.12 -24.54
N TYR A 114 -8.74 8.82 -23.37
CA TYR A 114 -7.29 8.64 -23.22
C TYR A 114 -6.89 7.31 -22.58
N TYR A 115 -7.83 6.41 -22.30
CA TYR A 115 -7.48 5.18 -21.58
C TYR A 115 -6.56 4.24 -22.40
N TYR A 116 -6.74 4.18 -23.73
CA TYR A 116 -5.83 3.44 -24.61
C TYR A 116 -4.39 3.98 -24.55
N LEU A 117 -4.22 5.29 -24.38
CA LEU A 117 -2.91 5.90 -24.19
C LEU A 117 -2.24 5.33 -22.94
N PHE A 118 -2.95 5.27 -21.81
CA PHE A 118 -2.38 4.74 -20.56
C PHE A 118 -2.17 3.22 -20.56
N ILE A 119 -3.01 2.46 -21.29
CA ILE A 119 -2.80 1.01 -21.51
C ILE A 119 -1.49 0.75 -22.25
N LEU A 120 -1.12 1.60 -23.21
CA LEU A 120 0.15 1.47 -23.94
C LEU A 120 1.32 2.09 -23.18
N LEU A 121 1.10 3.25 -22.54
CA LEU A 121 2.12 4.01 -21.83
C LEU A 121 2.61 3.28 -20.57
N TYR A 122 1.71 2.67 -19.79
CA TYR A 122 2.09 2.03 -18.54
C TYR A 122 3.09 0.87 -18.72
N PRO A 123 2.88 -0.11 -19.64
CA PRO A 123 3.87 -1.13 -19.92
C PRO A 123 5.22 -0.57 -20.37
N VAL A 124 5.22 0.48 -21.19
CA VAL A 124 6.46 1.16 -21.60
C VAL A 124 7.17 1.73 -20.37
N LEU A 125 6.48 2.51 -19.53
CA LEU A 125 7.06 3.07 -18.31
C LEU A 125 7.51 1.99 -17.33
N ALA A 126 6.77 0.90 -17.17
CA ALA A 126 7.12 -0.21 -16.28
C ALA A 126 8.36 -0.98 -16.77
N LEU A 127 8.48 -1.21 -18.07
CA LEU A 127 9.68 -1.80 -18.66
C LEU A 127 10.87 -0.85 -18.56
N THR A 128 10.67 0.44 -18.86
CA THR A 128 11.71 1.45 -18.69
C THR A 128 12.16 1.51 -17.22
N ASP A 129 11.24 1.51 -16.26
CA ASP A 129 11.56 1.48 -14.83
C ASP A 129 12.41 0.26 -14.46
N LEU A 130 12.02 -0.93 -14.95
CA LEU A 130 12.76 -2.18 -14.73
C LEU A 130 14.19 -2.13 -15.29
N PHE A 131 14.35 -1.69 -16.55
CA PHE A 131 15.65 -1.69 -17.24
C PHE A 131 16.57 -0.55 -16.81
N THR A 132 16.03 0.51 -16.21
CA THR A 132 16.80 1.69 -15.77
C THR A 132 17.03 1.72 -14.27
N LYS A 133 16.61 0.66 -13.57
CA LYS A 133 16.72 0.56 -12.11
C LYS A 133 18.18 0.78 -11.68
N GLY A 134 18.37 1.72 -10.76
CA GLY A 134 19.69 2.11 -10.26
C GLY A 134 20.39 3.25 -11.04
N VAL A 135 19.82 3.70 -12.16
CA VAL A 135 20.30 4.91 -12.87
C VAL A 135 19.56 6.15 -12.36
N GLU A 136 20.23 7.30 -12.24
CA GLU A 136 19.68 8.50 -11.59
C GLU A 136 18.31 8.94 -12.12
N TRP A 137 18.11 8.92 -13.45
CA TRP A 137 16.85 9.36 -14.08
C TRP A 137 15.67 8.41 -13.83
N ASN A 138 15.91 7.18 -13.34
CA ASN A 138 14.86 6.27 -12.90
C ASN A 138 13.98 6.88 -11.80
N THR A 139 14.55 7.78 -10.98
CA THR A 139 13.81 8.51 -9.93
C THR A 139 12.61 9.31 -10.47
N TYR A 140 12.61 9.68 -11.75
CA TYR A 140 11.49 10.37 -12.40
C TYR A 140 10.56 9.42 -13.16
N ILE A 141 11.09 8.32 -13.69
CA ILE A 141 10.29 7.30 -14.38
C ILE A 141 9.37 6.58 -13.41
N HIS A 142 9.89 6.25 -12.22
CA HIS A 142 9.16 5.46 -11.24
C HIS A 142 7.84 6.15 -10.78
N PRO A 143 7.85 7.42 -10.32
CA PRO A 143 6.62 8.13 -9.97
C PRO A 143 5.67 8.35 -11.17
N ALA A 144 6.21 8.60 -12.37
CA ALA A 144 5.41 8.69 -13.58
C ALA A 144 4.69 7.36 -13.89
N GLY A 145 5.40 6.23 -13.72
CA GLY A 145 4.86 4.89 -13.84
C GLY A 145 3.74 4.61 -12.83
N ILE A 146 3.87 5.08 -11.58
CA ILE A 146 2.81 4.99 -10.57
C ILE A 146 1.55 5.74 -11.03
N LEU A 147 1.67 7.00 -11.47
CA LEU A 147 0.52 7.79 -11.92
C LEU A 147 -0.16 7.16 -13.15
N ALA A 148 0.63 6.75 -14.14
CA ALA A 148 0.12 6.07 -15.33
C ALA A 148 -0.53 4.73 -14.98
N GLY A 149 0.05 3.97 -14.04
CA GLY A 149 -0.47 2.69 -13.58
C GLY A 149 -1.81 2.80 -12.87
N ILE A 150 -1.99 3.81 -12.01
CA ILE A 150 -3.26 4.09 -11.33
C ILE A 150 -4.37 4.37 -12.37
N ILE A 151 -4.10 5.21 -13.37
CA ILE A 151 -5.06 5.50 -14.44
C ILE A 151 -5.33 4.23 -15.27
N CYS A 152 -4.28 3.53 -15.70
CA CYS A 152 -4.37 2.31 -16.49
C CYS A 152 -5.25 1.24 -15.81
N ILE A 153 -4.95 0.88 -14.56
CA ILE A 153 -5.65 -0.22 -13.87
C ILE A 153 -7.11 0.12 -13.57
N THR A 154 -7.41 1.37 -13.22
CA THR A 154 -8.77 1.79 -12.92
C THR A 154 -9.62 1.92 -14.18
N SER A 155 -9.06 2.43 -15.28
CA SER A 155 -9.73 2.42 -16.57
C SER A 155 -9.96 1.02 -17.11
N LEU A 156 -9.00 0.11 -16.93
CA LEU A 156 -9.14 -1.29 -17.35
C LEU A 156 -10.25 -1.99 -16.55
N ALA A 157 -10.28 -1.78 -15.22
CA ALA A 157 -11.36 -2.27 -14.37
C ALA A 157 -12.72 -1.70 -14.80
N ALA A 158 -12.82 -0.40 -15.08
CA ALA A 158 -14.02 0.24 -15.60
C ALA A 158 -14.50 -0.40 -16.91
N HIS A 159 -13.57 -0.58 -17.85
CA HIS A 159 -13.86 -1.14 -19.17
C HIS A 159 -14.46 -2.54 -19.06
N PHE A 160 -13.82 -3.43 -18.31
CA PHE A 160 -14.29 -4.80 -18.17
C PHE A 160 -15.57 -4.92 -17.33
N LEU A 161 -15.78 -4.06 -16.34
CA LEU A 161 -17.06 -3.97 -15.61
C LEU A 161 -18.20 -3.54 -16.55
N ASN A 162 -17.98 -2.50 -17.35
CA ASN A 162 -19.00 -1.98 -18.28
C ASN A 162 -19.33 -2.97 -19.41
N ARG A 163 -18.39 -3.85 -19.77
CA ARG A 163 -18.59 -4.94 -20.75
C ARG A 163 -19.17 -6.22 -20.14
N GLY A 164 -19.34 -6.28 -18.82
CA GLY A 164 -19.85 -7.47 -18.13
C GLY A 164 -18.84 -8.62 -17.99
N TYR A 165 -17.55 -8.40 -18.29
CA TYR A 165 -16.50 -9.42 -18.10
C TYR A 165 -16.04 -9.51 -16.65
N LEU A 166 -16.10 -8.41 -15.90
CA LEU A 166 -15.81 -8.39 -14.47
C LEU A 166 -17.09 -8.20 -13.66
N HIS A 167 -17.08 -8.76 -12.45
CA HIS A 167 -18.18 -8.64 -11.49
C HIS A 167 -17.64 -8.17 -10.14
N ILE A 168 -18.40 -7.33 -9.45
CA ILE A 168 -18.02 -6.83 -8.13
C ILE A 168 -18.12 -7.97 -7.13
N ASN A 169 -16.96 -8.44 -6.65
CA ASN A 169 -16.90 -9.45 -5.60
C ASN A 169 -17.20 -8.78 -4.23
N LYS A 170 -18.13 -9.34 -3.45
CA LYS A 170 -18.49 -8.80 -2.13
C LYS A 170 -17.49 -9.18 -1.02
N PHE A 171 -16.75 -10.27 -1.19
CA PHE A 171 -15.83 -10.83 -0.21
C PHE A 171 -14.42 -10.20 -0.30
N LEU A 172 -13.83 -10.13 -1.49
CA LEU A 172 -12.44 -9.67 -1.66
C LEU A 172 -12.19 -8.24 -1.15
N PRO A 173 -13.05 -7.23 -1.42
CA PRO A 173 -12.88 -5.89 -0.86
C PRO A 173 -13.02 -5.85 0.67
N ARG A 174 -13.71 -6.82 1.28
CA ARG A 174 -13.79 -6.93 2.75
C ARG A 174 -12.52 -7.54 3.31
N ALA A 175 -11.99 -8.57 2.64
CA ALA A 175 -10.77 -9.26 3.04
C ALA A 175 -9.49 -8.46 2.77
N SER A 176 -9.51 -7.48 1.86
CA SER A 176 -8.30 -6.78 1.38
C SER A 176 -7.43 -6.17 2.49
N PHE A 177 -8.05 -5.52 3.48
CA PHE A 177 -7.31 -4.94 4.60
C PHE A 177 -6.77 -6.00 5.55
N PHE A 178 -7.52 -7.09 5.78
CA PHE A 178 -7.02 -8.19 6.58
C PHE A 178 -5.78 -8.82 5.92
N VAL A 179 -5.86 -9.12 4.61
CA VAL A 179 -4.72 -9.66 3.86
C VAL A 179 -3.54 -8.68 3.89
N PHE A 180 -3.77 -7.38 3.69
CA PHE A 180 -2.75 -6.35 3.85
C PHE A 180 -2.11 -6.38 5.24
N ALA A 181 -2.88 -6.44 6.32
CA ALA A 181 -2.34 -6.44 7.67
C ALA A 181 -1.59 -7.73 8.02
N PHE A 182 -2.09 -8.86 7.51
CA PHE A 182 -1.60 -10.19 7.80
C PHE A 182 -0.34 -10.55 7.02
N HIS A 183 -0.27 -10.24 5.72
CA HIS A 183 0.59 -10.98 4.77
C HIS A 183 2.09 -10.97 5.06
N ALA A 184 2.66 -9.90 5.61
CA ALA A 184 4.11 -9.74 5.64
C ALA A 184 4.82 -10.82 6.47
N MET A 185 4.40 -11.06 7.72
CA MET A 185 5.03 -12.07 8.58
C MET A 185 4.88 -13.51 8.03
N PRO A 186 3.67 -13.98 7.67
CA PRO A 186 3.46 -15.26 7.02
C PRO A 186 4.28 -15.39 5.73
N LEU A 187 4.33 -14.35 4.89
CA LEU A 187 5.11 -14.37 3.65
C LEU A 187 6.59 -14.58 3.94
N SER A 188 7.17 -13.86 4.90
CA SER A 188 8.57 -14.05 5.30
C SER A 188 8.86 -15.47 5.78
N LEU A 189 7.95 -16.07 6.56
CA LEU A 189 8.08 -17.46 6.99
C LEU A 189 7.96 -18.43 5.81
N ILE A 190 6.94 -18.27 4.95
CA ILE A 190 6.70 -19.13 3.80
C ILE A 190 7.88 -19.08 2.83
N ILE A 191 8.46 -17.90 2.57
CA ILE A 191 9.68 -17.78 1.78
C ILE A 191 10.82 -18.57 2.43
N LYS A 192 11.09 -18.34 3.73
CA LYS A 192 12.19 -19.00 4.45
C LYS A 192 12.06 -20.54 4.42
N TYR A 193 10.87 -21.05 4.70
CA TYR A 193 10.61 -22.49 4.68
C TYR A 193 10.58 -23.05 3.25
N GLY A 194 10.03 -22.31 2.30
CA GLY A 194 10.00 -22.68 0.88
C GLY A 194 11.41 -22.87 0.32
N PHE A 195 12.30 -21.90 0.53
CA PHE A 195 13.70 -22.02 0.09
C PHE A 195 14.44 -23.16 0.81
N LYS A 196 14.17 -23.38 2.10
CA LYS A 196 14.76 -24.49 2.85
C LYS A 196 14.30 -25.87 2.36
N LEU A 197 13.01 -26.00 2.02
CA LEU A 197 12.39 -27.27 1.61
C LEU A 197 12.73 -27.62 0.16
N PHE A 198 12.57 -26.66 -0.76
CA PHE A 198 12.70 -26.92 -2.19
C PHE A 198 14.13 -26.74 -2.71
N GLN A 199 14.98 -26.00 -1.99
CA GLN A 199 16.39 -25.76 -2.34
C GLN A 199 16.57 -25.43 -3.84
N PRO A 200 15.96 -24.34 -4.33
CA PRO A 200 15.97 -24.01 -5.76
C PRO A 200 17.41 -23.88 -6.29
N GLN A 201 17.73 -24.60 -7.36
CA GLN A 201 19.09 -24.65 -7.96
C GLN A 201 19.20 -23.86 -9.27
N ASN A 202 18.08 -23.35 -9.79
CA ASN A 202 18.04 -22.60 -11.05
C ASN A 202 17.04 -21.45 -10.99
N ASP A 203 17.19 -20.50 -11.91
CA ASP A 203 16.37 -19.28 -11.95
C ASP A 203 14.88 -19.58 -12.11
N THR A 204 14.51 -20.61 -12.86
CA THR A 204 13.12 -21.04 -13.02
C THR A 204 12.49 -21.45 -11.68
N SER A 205 13.22 -22.20 -10.86
CA SER A 205 12.75 -22.64 -9.54
C SER A 205 12.66 -21.47 -8.55
N VAL A 206 13.58 -20.50 -8.62
CA VAL A 206 13.52 -19.25 -7.85
C VAL A 206 12.31 -18.42 -8.27
N LEU A 207 12.09 -18.26 -9.58
CA LEU A 207 10.94 -17.53 -10.14
C LEU A 207 9.61 -18.17 -9.75
N LEU A 208 9.54 -19.50 -9.78
CA LEU A 208 8.35 -20.23 -9.33
C LEU A 208 8.05 -19.94 -7.86
N LEU A 209 9.06 -20.01 -6.98
CA LEU A 209 8.90 -19.70 -5.56
C LEU A 209 8.51 -18.23 -5.33
N TYR A 210 9.05 -17.31 -6.13
CA TYR A 210 8.72 -15.89 -6.07
C TYR A 210 7.21 -15.64 -6.26
N PHE A 211 6.55 -16.34 -7.19
CA PHE A 211 5.10 -16.23 -7.38
C PHE A 211 4.29 -17.11 -6.43
N LEU A 212 4.77 -18.33 -6.14
CA LEU A 212 4.04 -19.28 -5.31
C LEU A 212 3.91 -18.81 -3.86
N CYS A 213 4.97 -18.23 -3.27
CA CYS A 213 4.95 -17.82 -1.87
C CYS A 213 3.86 -16.75 -1.57
N PRO A 214 3.73 -15.66 -2.36
CA PRO A 214 2.62 -14.72 -2.23
C PRO A 214 1.25 -15.36 -2.45
N VAL A 215 1.09 -16.23 -3.47
CA VAL A 215 -0.19 -16.90 -3.74
C VAL A 215 -0.65 -17.75 -2.55
N VAL A 216 0.26 -18.55 -1.98
CA VAL A 216 0.00 -19.36 -0.79
C VAL A 216 -0.34 -18.46 0.40
N THR A 217 0.41 -17.38 0.59
CA THR A 217 0.16 -16.42 1.68
C THR A 217 -1.22 -15.78 1.59
N ILE A 218 -1.62 -15.34 0.39
CA ILE A 218 -2.94 -14.75 0.14
C ILE A 218 -4.03 -15.79 0.37
N ALA A 219 -3.87 -17.01 -0.13
CA ALA A 219 -4.84 -18.09 0.06
C ALA A 219 -5.06 -18.38 1.55
N ILE A 220 -3.98 -18.52 2.33
CA ILE A 220 -4.05 -18.69 3.79
C ILE A 220 -4.75 -17.50 4.45
N GLY A 221 -4.40 -16.26 4.05
CA GLY A 221 -5.01 -15.05 4.60
C GLY A 221 -6.51 -14.97 4.32
N LEU A 222 -6.96 -15.34 3.12
CA LEU A 222 -8.38 -15.38 2.75
C LEU A 222 -9.15 -16.45 3.53
N LEU A 223 -8.58 -17.66 3.66
CA LEU A 223 -9.19 -18.75 4.44
C LEU A 223 -9.31 -18.39 5.92
N LEU A 224 -8.28 -17.76 6.48
CA LEU A 224 -8.28 -17.29 7.86
C LEU A 224 -9.33 -16.19 8.06
N TYR A 225 -9.38 -15.20 7.17
CA TYR A 225 -10.38 -14.14 7.24
C TYR A 225 -11.81 -14.70 7.15
N PHE A 226 -12.05 -15.62 6.22
CA PHE A 226 -13.35 -16.30 6.09
C PHE A 226 -13.73 -17.04 7.39
N SER A 227 -12.80 -17.79 7.97
CA SER A 227 -13.01 -18.51 9.23
C SER A 227 -13.28 -17.55 10.39
N LEU A 228 -12.54 -16.45 10.48
CA LEU A 228 -12.75 -15.41 11.49
C LEU A 228 -14.14 -14.77 11.37
N MET A 229 -14.58 -14.44 10.15
CA MET A 229 -15.93 -13.92 9.93
C MET A 229 -17.01 -14.91 10.36
N LYS A 230 -16.78 -16.22 10.20
CA LYS A 230 -17.74 -17.27 10.56
C LYS A 230 -17.80 -17.49 12.07
N TYR A 231 -16.65 -17.63 12.73
CA TYR A 231 -16.58 -18.05 14.13
C TYR A 231 -16.44 -16.90 15.13
N PHE A 232 -15.84 -15.77 14.72
CA PHE A 232 -15.57 -14.62 15.59
C PHE A 232 -15.95 -13.26 14.96
N PRO A 233 -17.17 -13.10 14.39
CA PRO A 233 -17.53 -11.93 13.57
C PRO A 233 -17.38 -10.58 14.28
N ARG A 234 -17.69 -10.51 15.58
CA ARG A 234 -17.54 -9.27 16.37
C ARG A 234 -16.08 -8.85 16.48
N PHE A 235 -15.20 -9.81 16.77
CA PHE A 235 -13.76 -9.59 16.84
C PHE A 235 -13.21 -9.20 15.46
N THR A 236 -13.60 -9.94 14.40
CA THR A 236 -13.19 -9.62 13.02
C THR A 236 -13.59 -8.20 12.62
N ASN A 237 -14.79 -7.77 13.00
CA ASN A 237 -15.26 -6.42 12.70
C ASN A 237 -14.40 -5.35 13.39
N ILE A 238 -13.92 -5.59 14.62
CA ILE A 238 -13.01 -4.67 15.33
C ILE A 238 -11.66 -4.60 14.62
N ILE A 239 -11.02 -5.74 14.38
CA ILE A 239 -9.65 -5.78 13.82
C ILE A 239 -9.58 -5.36 12.34
N THR A 240 -10.71 -5.25 11.65
CA THR A 240 -10.78 -4.80 10.24
C THR A 240 -11.44 -3.43 10.05
N GLY A 241 -11.70 -2.72 11.14
CA GLY A 241 -12.18 -1.33 11.08
C GLY A 241 -13.67 -1.17 10.78
N GLY A 242 -14.50 -2.15 11.11
CA GLY A 242 -15.95 -1.96 11.18
C GLY A 242 -16.70 -1.91 9.85
N ARG A 243 -16.11 -2.42 8.75
CA ARG A 243 -16.75 -2.39 7.43
C ARG A 243 -18.09 -3.12 7.49
N LYS A 244 -19.20 -2.37 7.46
CA LYS A 244 -20.57 -2.87 7.68
C LYS A 244 -20.77 -4.22 6.98
N VAL A 245 -20.98 -5.26 7.79
CA VAL A 245 -21.46 -6.56 7.35
C VAL A 245 -22.89 -6.34 6.88
N ILE A 246 -23.10 -6.17 5.57
CA ILE A 246 -24.40 -6.49 5.00
C ILE A 246 -24.52 -8.01 5.17
N ARG A 247 -25.20 -8.42 6.24
CA ARG A 247 -25.58 -9.81 6.53
C ARG A 247 -26.41 -10.27 5.35
N ASN A 248 -25.78 -11.01 4.45
CA ASN A 248 -26.39 -11.85 3.42
C ASN A 248 -25.25 -12.75 2.93
N ILE A 249 -24.87 -13.68 3.80
CA ILE A 249 -24.38 -15.01 3.42
C ILE A 249 -25.58 -15.92 3.64
#